data_AF-A0AAD8WGK6-F1
#
_entry.id   AF-A0AAD8WGK6-F1
#
_cell.length_a   1.000
_cell.length_b   1.000
_cell.length_c   1.000
_cell.angle_alpha   90.00
_cell.angle_beta   90.00
_cell.angle_gamma   90.00
#
_symmetry.space_group_name_H-M   'P 1'
#
loop_
_entity.id
_entity.type
_entity.pdbx_description
1 polymer ?
#
loop_
_entity_poly.entity_id
_entity_poly.type
_entity_poly.pdbx_seq_one_letter_code
_entity_poly.pdbx_strand_id
1 'polypeptide(L)'
;MAEEEDPERRGRHNPMSNVPIIPVIMFLAPCAFFLFTSDLGLPRIRIEYSSRDAPASAPAKKPLRQLTDRPYTLGAAVSDYDAHRAAWLAAHPRFPASVAPGRPRVLVVTGSSPRRCSKPDGDQLLLRAFKNKADYCRVHGFDIFYSNVVLDAEMSGFWTKLPLLRALMVAHPETELFWWVDSDVIFTDMLFEPPWGKYARHNLVLPGWDDAVYDAKSWLGTNAGSFVIRNCQWSLDLLDAWAKMGPRGPVREHYGKIFGEALSNRGAYEADDQSAIVYLLVTERERWGDKVFLESSYVLHGYWKGIVDRYEELRSKWRPGLGDDRWPLVTHFVGCKPCGGQGASYDAAECRRGMERALNFADDQILNLYGFQHRSLNTTAVHRVRNDTGRPMDADDEEIGRLLHPTFRAARPS
;
A
#
# COMPACT_ATOMS: atom_id res chain seq x y z
N MET A 1 3.38 77.91 -48.67
CA MET A 1 3.16 78.37 -47.28
C MET A 1 1.71 78.81 -47.18
N ALA A 2 0.91 78.04 -46.45
CA ALA A 2 -0.34 78.46 -45.82
C ALA A 2 -0.79 77.33 -44.89
N GLU A 3 -1.33 77.75 -43.75
CA GLU A 3 -1.99 76.99 -42.68
C GLU A 3 -3.23 76.21 -43.18
N GLU A 4 -3.76 75.30 -42.35
CA GLU A 4 -5.05 75.46 -41.63
C GLU A 4 -5.74 74.09 -41.29
N GLU A 5 -6.19 74.00 -40.04
CA GLU A 5 -7.38 73.31 -39.43
C GLU A 5 -7.82 71.84 -39.68
N ASP A 6 -8.21 71.21 -38.56
CA ASP A 6 -9.06 70.00 -38.31
C ASP A 6 -10.57 70.41 -38.37
N PRO A 7 -11.65 69.59 -38.62
CA PRO A 7 -12.04 68.40 -37.83
C PRO A 7 -13.01 67.33 -38.45
N GLU A 8 -13.41 66.37 -37.58
CA GLU A 8 -14.36 65.23 -37.69
C GLU A 8 -15.69 65.38 -38.50
N ARG A 9 -16.17 64.28 -39.13
CA ARG A 9 -17.41 63.51 -38.75
C ARG A 9 -17.96 62.52 -39.81
N ARG A 10 -18.39 61.35 -39.29
CA ARG A 10 -19.54 60.46 -39.66
C ARG A 10 -19.63 59.78 -41.05
N GLY A 11 -19.24 58.49 -41.07
CA GLY A 11 -20.12 57.30 -41.20
C GLY A 11 -20.97 57.05 -42.47
N ARG A 12 -20.73 55.90 -43.14
CA ARG A 12 -21.77 54.99 -43.66
C ARG A 12 -21.20 53.63 -44.14
N HIS A 13 -21.88 52.58 -43.66
CA HIS A 13 -22.05 51.16 -44.06
C HIS A 13 -21.09 50.36 -44.97
N ASN A 14 -20.86 49.12 -44.49
CA ASN A 14 -20.26 47.92 -45.10
C ASN A 14 -20.67 47.60 -46.55
N PRO A 15 -19.82 46.81 -47.23
CA PRO A 15 -20.28 45.51 -47.70
C PRO A 15 -19.40 44.34 -47.24
N MET A 16 -20.04 43.17 -47.19
CA MET A 16 -19.60 41.89 -46.64
C MET A 16 -18.31 41.36 -47.30
N SER A 17 -17.40 40.85 -46.46
CA SER A 17 -16.23 40.08 -46.89
C SER A 17 -16.64 38.66 -47.23
N ASN A 18 -16.39 38.25 -48.48
CA ASN A 18 -16.49 36.86 -48.94
C ASN A 18 -15.36 36.04 -48.32
N VAL A 19 -15.70 35.12 -47.42
CA VAL A 19 -14.79 34.09 -46.91
C VAL A 19 -14.86 32.87 -47.86
N PRO A 20 -13.74 32.41 -48.44
CA PRO A 20 -13.74 31.19 -49.27
C PRO A 20 -13.83 29.95 -48.38
N ILE A 21 -14.78 29.06 -48.69
CA ILE A 21 -14.91 27.73 -48.09
C ILE A 21 -13.86 26.80 -48.75
N ILE A 22 -12.84 26.41 -48.00
CA ILE A 22 -11.85 25.39 -48.41
C ILE A 22 -12.34 24.03 -47.88
N PRO A 23 -12.60 23.02 -48.73
CA PRO A 23 -12.98 21.70 -48.26
C PRO A 23 -11.75 20.97 -47.69
N VAL A 24 -11.78 20.67 -46.40
CA VAL A 24 -10.79 19.80 -45.75
C VAL A 24 -11.13 18.36 -46.09
N ILE A 25 -10.36 17.77 -47.01
CA ILE A 25 -10.34 16.33 -47.27
C ILE A 25 -9.54 15.68 -46.15
N MET A 26 -10.21 15.01 -45.22
CA MET A 26 -9.56 14.14 -44.23
C MET A 26 -9.12 12.84 -44.89
N PHE A 27 -7.81 12.65 -45.00
CA PHE A 27 -7.20 11.35 -45.31
C PHE A 27 -7.36 10.42 -44.10
N LEU A 28 -8.27 9.44 -44.21
CA LEU A 28 -8.31 8.27 -43.33
C LEU A 28 -7.21 7.29 -43.78
N ALA A 29 -6.18 7.12 -42.95
CA ALA A 29 -5.18 6.07 -43.13
C ALA A 29 -5.79 4.68 -42.83
N PRO A 30 -5.36 3.63 -43.55
CA PRO A 30 -6.08 2.35 -43.61
C PRO A 30 -5.80 1.47 -42.39
N CYS A 31 -6.85 1.13 -41.65
CA CYS A 31 -6.82 0.00 -40.71
C CYS A 31 -6.78 -1.30 -41.52
N ALA A 32 -5.74 -2.10 -41.30
CA ALA A 32 -5.67 -3.47 -41.81
C ALA A 32 -6.83 -4.29 -41.24
N PHE A 33 -7.75 -4.70 -42.11
CA PHE A 33 -8.75 -5.71 -41.81
C PHE A 33 -8.07 -7.08 -41.74
N PHE A 34 -7.79 -7.57 -40.53
CA PHE A 34 -7.61 -9.00 -40.32
C PHE A 34 -8.99 -9.66 -40.22
N LEU A 35 -9.40 -10.35 -41.29
CA LEU A 35 -10.51 -11.28 -41.25
C LEU A 35 -10.06 -12.54 -40.50
N PHE A 36 -10.47 -12.67 -39.23
CA PHE A 36 -10.51 -13.97 -38.57
C PHE A 36 -11.90 -14.57 -38.77
N THR A 37 -12.01 -15.52 -39.69
CA THR A 37 -13.13 -16.47 -39.71
C THR A 37 -12.81 -17.58 -38.72
N SER A 38 -13.43 -17.53 -37.55
CA SER A 38 -13.54 -18.68 -36.66
C SER A 38 -14.83 -18.57 -35.86
N ASP A 39 -15.80 -19.39 -36.25
CA ASP A 39 -17.02 -19.73 -35.52
C ASP A 39 -16.66 -20.27 -34.14
N LEU A 40 -16.67 -19.42 -33.12
CA LEU A 40 -16.87 -19.80 -31.74
C LEU A 40 -17.71 -18.72 -31.06
N GLY A 41 -18.96 -19.06 -30.74
CA GLY A 41 -19.92 -18.17 -30.10
C GLY A 41 -19.42 -17.70 -28.73
N LEU A 42 -18.86 -16.49 -28.70
CA LEU A 42 -18.65 -15.74 -27.46
C LEU A 42 -19.91 -14.92 -27.17
N PRO A 43 -20.50 -15.00 -25.97
CA PRO A 43 -21.67 -14.21 -25.65
C PRO A 43 -21.28 -12.73 -25.63
N ARG A 44 -21.91 -11.93 -26.50
CA ARG A 44 -21.82 -10.47 -26.47
C ARG A 44 -22.48 -9.97 -25.18
N ILE A 45 -21.68 -9.66 -24.16
CA ILE A 45 -22.16 -8.92 -23.00
C ILE A 45 -22.38 -7.47 -23.45
N ARG A 46 -23.65 -7.13 -23.70
CA ARG A 46 -24.08 -5.75 -23.90
C ARG A 46 -24.26 -5.11 -22.52
N ILE A 47 -23.34 -4.23 -22.12
CA ILE A 47 -23.54 -3.40 -20.93
C ILE A 47 -24.43 -2.23 -21.35
N GLU A 48 -25.74 -2.39 -21.19
CA GLU A 48 -26.69 -1.27 -21.22
C GLU A 48 -26.64 -0.57 -19.85
N TYR A 49 -26.23 0.69 -19.83
CA TYR A 49 -26.47 1.56 -18.68
C TYR A 49 -27.96 1.93 -18.65
N SER A 50 -28.78 1.08 -18.03
CA SER A 50 -30.13 1.49 -17.64
C SER A 50 -30.03 2.53 -16.53
N SER A 51 -30.42 3.77 -16.83
CA SER A 51 -30.51 4.88 -15.89
C SER A 51 -31.89 4.96 -15.21
N ARG A 52 -32.62 3.85 -15.10
CA ARG A 52 -33.89 3.76 -14.36
C ARG A 52 -33.96 2.40 -13.66
N ASP A 53 -34.37 2.44 -12.39
CA ASP A 53 -34.50 1.35 -11.41
C ASP A 53 -33.36 1.27 -10.38
N ALA A 54 -33.18 2.35 -9.63
CA ALA A 54 -32.63 2.24 -8.28
C ALA A 54 -33.74 1.71 -7.36
N PRO A 55 -33.63 0.51 -6.76
CA PRO A 55 -34.55 0.11 -5.70
C PRO A 55 -34.38 1.08 -4.53
N ALA A 56 -35.45 1.81 -4.22
CA ALA A 56 -35.59 2.66 -3.05
C ALA A 56 -35.70 1.79 -1.78
N SER A 57 -34.60 1.14 -1.39
CA SER A 57 -34.36 0.74 0.00
C SER A 57 -32.87 0.46 0.15
N ALA A 58 -32.16 1.38 0.82
CA ALA A 58 -30.87 1.02 1.39
C ALA A 58 -31.11 -0.18 2.32
N PRO A 59 -30.32 -1.26 2.25
CA PRO A 59 -30.47 -2.39 3.16
C PRO A 59 -30.44 -1.85 4.60
N ALA A 60 -31.43 -2.24 5.42
CA ALA A 60 -31.51 -1.83 6.81
C ALA A 60 -30.14 -2.02 7.46
N LYS A 61 -29.57 -0.96 8.04
CA LYS A 61 -28.27 -1.02 8.70
C LYS A 61 -28.37 -2.11 9.79
N LYS A 62 -27.61 -3.20 9.63
CA LYS A 62 -27.52 -4.24 10.66
C LYS A 62 -27.25 -3.58 12.02
N PRO A 63 -27.95 -3.99 13.09
CA PRO A 63 -27.72 -3.44 14.42
C PRO A 63 -26.26 -3.64 14.83
N LEU A 64 -25.73 -2.69 15.60
CA LEU A 64 -24.37 -2.79 16.15
C LEU A 64 -24.32 -3.89 17.21
N ARG A 65 -23.20 -4.63 17.23
CA ARG A 65 -22.96 -5.70 18.19
C ARG A 65 -22.93 -5.15 19.62
N GLN A 66 -23.69 -5.79 20.49
CA GLN A 66 -23.72 -5.52 21.92
C GLN A 66 -22.73 -6.42 22.66
N LEU A 67 -22.30 -6.01 23.86
CA LEU A 67 -21.40 -6.81 24.70
C LEU A 67 -22.03 -8.13 25.18
N THR A 68 -23.37 -8.20 25.20
CA THR A 68 -24.13 -9.40 25.56
C THR A 68 -24.28 -10.40 24.40
N ASP A 69 -23.94 -9.98 23.18
CA ASP A 69 -23.99 -10.86 22.01
C ASP A 69 -22.84 -11.88 22.07
N ARG A 70 -22.96 -12.94 21.27
CA ARG A 70 -21.83 -13.85 21.07
C ARG A 70 -20.61 -13.09 20.53
N PRO A 71 -19.37 -13.44 20.93
CA PRO A 71 -18.17 -12.83 20.38
C PRO A 71 -18.13 -12.92 18.85
N TYR A 72 -17.58 -11.89 18.21
CA TYR A 72 -17.37 -11.87 16.77
C TYR A 72 -16.38 -12.98 16.34
N THR A 73 -16.56 -13.50 15.12
CA THR A 73 -15.70 -14.51 14.50
C THR A 73 -15.40 -14.11 13.06
N LEU A 74 -14.16 -14.26 12.62
CA LEU A 74 -13.76 -13.94 11.22
C LEU A 74 -14.26 -14.98 10.20
N GLY A 75 -14.84 -16.09 10.66
CA GLY A 75 -15.40 -17.16 9.85
C GLY A 75 -15.53 -18.42 10.67
N ALA A 76 -15.86 -19.55 10.01
CA ALA A 76 -15.81 -20.85 10.66
C ALA A 76 -14.39 -21.14 11.17
N ALA A 77 -14.27 -21.77 12.34
CA ALA A 77 -12.99 -22.19 12.87
C ALA A 77 -12.32 -23.15 11.87
N VAL A 78 -11.06 -22.87 11.55
CA VAL A 78 -10.24 -23.76 10.72
C VAL A 78 -9.34 -24.52 11.68
N SER A 79 -9.50 -25.83 11.76
CA SER A 79 -8.59 -26.72 12.51
C SER A 79 -7.68 -27.46 11.55
N ASP A 80 -6.54 -27.93 12.06
CA ASP A 80 -5.56 -28.74 11.32
C ASP A 80 -5.05 -28.05 10.04
N TYR A 81 -5.05 -26.71 10.02
CA TYR A 81 -4.71 -25.93 8.85
C TYR A 81 -3.28 -26.23 8.36
N ASP A 82 -2.32 -26.40 9.27
CA ASP A 82 -0.93 -26.72 8.93
C ASP A 82 -0.82 -28.07 8.20
N ALA A 83 -1.57 -29.08 8.64
CA ALA A 83 -1.60 -30.39 7.99
C ALA A 83 -2.25 -30.31 6.59
N HIS A 84 -3.37 -29.60 6.47
CA HIS A 84 -4.03 -29.37 5.19
C HIS A 84 -3.15 -28.60 4.22
N ARG A 85 -2.47 -27.54 4.70
CA ARG A 85 -1.55 -26.73 3.90
C ARG A 85 -0.34 -27.55 3.44
N ALA A 86 0.24 -28.37 4.33
CA ALA A 86 1.33 -29.28 3.98
C ALA A 86 0.93 -30.30 2.90
N ALA A 87 -0.25 -30.92 3.04
CA ALA A 87 -0.80 -31.84 2.06
C ALA A 87 -1.05 -31.15 0.70
N TRP A 88 -1.59 -29.92 0.72
CA TRP A 88 -1.80 -29.14 -0.49
C TRP A 88 -0.48 -28.82 -1.20
N LEU A 89 0.54 -28.36 -0.46
CA LEU A 89 1.86 -28.05 -1.03
C LEU A 89 2.53 -29.28 -1.65
N ALA A 90 2.42 -30.45 -1.00
CA ALA A 90 2.93 -31.72 -1.53
C ALA A 90 2.22 -32.12 -2.85
N ALA A 91 0.92 -31.88 -2.95
CA ALA A 91 0.13 -32.16 -4.16
C ALA A 91 0.34 -31.12 -5.28
N HIS A 92 0.86 -29.93 -4.98
CA HIS A 92 0.98 -28.81 -5.91
C HIS A 92 2.42 -28.26 -6.00
N PRO A 93 3.42 -29.06 -6.43
CA PRO A 93 4.84 -28.66 -6.43
C PRO A 93 5.16 -27.46 -7.34
N ARG A 94 4.26 -27.09 -8.27
CA ARG A 94 4.38 -25.89 -9.12
C ARG A 94 4.16 -24.57 -8.34
N PHE A 95 3.61 -24.65 -7.13
CA PHE A 95 3.34 -23.50 -6.27
C PHE A 95 4.09 -23.64 -4.92
N PRO A 96 5.43 -23.53 -4.93
CA PRO A 96 6.20 -23.71 -3.71
C PRO A 96 6.04 -22.52 -2.76
N ALA A 97 6.06 -22.82 -1.46
CA ALA A 97 6.09 -21.85 -0.36
C ALA A 97 7.40 -21.07 -0.24
N SER A 98 8.45 -21.50 -0.94
CA SER A 98 9.74 -20.85 -1.02
C SER A 98 10.18 -20.72 -2.47
N VAL A 99 10.64 -19.53 -2.85
CA VAL A 99 11.06 -19.24 -4.24
C VAL A 99 12.55 -19.52 -4.48
N ALA A 100 13.35 -19.57 -3.41
CA ALA A 100 14.77 -19.94 -3.41
C ALA A 100 15.17 -20.39 -1.99
N PRO A 101 16.28 -21.13 -1.79
CA PRO A 101 16.74 -21.54 -0.47
C PRO A 101 16.79 -20.37 0.52
N GLY A 102 16.05 -20.47 1.64
CA GLY A 102 15.98 -19.42 2.66
C GLY A 102 15.11 -18.21 2.29
N ARG A 103 14.44 -18.21 1.13
CA ARG A 103 13.61 -17.11 0.62
C ARG A 103 12.15 -17.53 0.50
N PRO A 104 11.27 -17.09 1.41
CA PRO A 104 9.84 -17.44 1.39
C PRO A 104 9.13 -16.78 0.21
N ARG A 105 7.99 -17.35 -0.20
CA ARG A 105 7.02 -16.65 -1.05
C ARG A 105 6.28 -15.64 -0.18
N VAL A 106 6.33 -14.37 -0.58
CA VAL A 106 5.73 -13.24 0.15
C VAL A 106 4.61 -12.63 -0.68
N LEU A 107 3.44 -12.45 -0.06
CA LEU A 107 2.34 -11.64 -0.59
C LEU A 107 2.27 -10.33 0.20
N VAL A 108 2.60 -9.21 -0.44
CA VAL A 108 2.40 -7.87 0.12
C VAL A 108 0.93 -7.49 -0.02
N VAL A 109 0.27 -7.17 1.09
CA VAL A 109 -1.16 -6.82 1.14
C VAL A 109 -1.30 -5.38 1.59
N THR A 110 -1.99 -4.58 0.78
CA THR A 110 -2.31 -3.19 1.08
C THR A 110 -3.76 -2.93 0.69
N GLY A 111 -4.33 -1.82 1.12
CA GLY A 111 -5.64 -1.42 0.61
C GLY A 111 -6.05 -0.02 1.01
N SER A 112 -7.12 0.46 0.39
CA SER A 112 -7.76 1.73 0.72
C SER A 112 -9.28 1.57 0.71
N SER A 113 -9.97 2.59 1.22
CA SER A 113 -11.42 2.66 1.12
C SER A 113 -11.89 2.53 -0.35
N PRO A 114 -13.02 1.83 -0.63
CA PRO A 114 -13.68 1.84 -1.95
C PRO A 114 -14.22 3.21 -2.33
N ARG A 115 -14.49 4.06 -1.34
CA ARG A 115 -15.05 5.38 -1.55
C ARG A 115 -13.96 6.33 -1.99
N ARG A 116 -14.30 7.18 -2.97
CA ARG A 116 -13.51 8.34 -3.36
C ARG A 116 -13.09 9.13 -2.13
N CYS A 117 -11.85 9.60 -2.14
CA CYS A 117 -11.36 10.45 -1.08
C CYS A 117 -12.15 11.75 -0.96
N SER A 118 -12.30 12.21 0.29
CA SER A 118 -12.96 13.49 0.57
C SER A 118 -12.13 14.69 0.10
N LYS A 119 -10.81 14.49 -0.02
CA LYS A 119 -9.86 15.48 -0.53
C LYS A 119 -9.54 15.17 -2.01
N PRO A 120 -9.59 16.17 -2.92
CA PRO A 120 -9.40 15.96 -4.36
C PRO A 120 -8.11 15.21 -4.73
N ASP A 121 -7.01 15.49 -4.05
CA ASP A 121 -5.70 14.90 -4.36
C ASP A 121 -5.41 13.61 -3.57
N GLY A 122 -6.31 13.21 -2.68
CA GLY A 122 -6.13 12.04 -1.82
C GLY A 122 -6.02 10.75 -2.63
N ASP A 123 -6.87 10.59 -3.64
CA ASP A 123 -6.84 9.43 -4.54
C ASP A 123 -5.53 9.39 -5.36
N GLN A 124 -5.00 10.56 -5.75
CA GLN A 124 -3.72 10.63 -6.46
C GLN A 124 -2.55 10.20 -5.56
N LEU A 125 -2.55 10.62 -4.29
CA LEU A 125 -1.54 10.15 -3.33
C LEU A 125 -1.62 8.65 -3.11
N LEU A 126 -2.82 8.09 -2.97
CA LEU A 126 -3.01 6.64 -2.83
C LEU A 126 -2.53 5.87 -4.06
N LEU A 127 -2.80 6.40 -5.27
CA LEU A 127 -2.30 5.81 -6.52
C LEU A 127 -0.77 5.80 -6.56
N ARG A 128 -0.12 6.91 -6.19
CA ARG A 128 1.35 6.99 -6.14
C ARG A 128 1.93 6.07 -5.07
N ALA A 129 1.28 5.97 -3.91
CA ALA A 129 1.66 5.04 -2.85
C ALA A 129 1.50 3.57 -3.27
N PHE A 130 0.49 3.24 -4.08
CA PHE A 130 0.37 1.92 -4.67
C PHE A 130 1.47 1.65 -5.71
N LYS A 131 1.75 2.59 -6.62
CA LYS A 131 2.87 2.49 -7.57
C LYS A 131 4.18 2.20 -6.83
N ASN A 132 4.47 2.93 -5.75
CA ASN A 132 5.66 2.71 -4.92
C ASN A 132 5.77 1.25 -4.42
N LYS A 133 4.68 0.69 -3.88
CA LYS A 133 4.64 -0.71 -3.43
C LYS A 133 4.78 -1.69 -4.61
N ALA A 134 4.14 -1.40 -5.74
CA ALA A 134 4.24 -2.22 -6.94
C ALA A 134 5.67 -2.24 -7.50
N ASP A 135 6.38 -1.11 -7.47
CA ASP A 135 7.79 -1.03 -7.87
C ASP A 135 8.69 -1.83 -6.91
N TYR A 136 8.52 -1.69 -5.59
CA TYR A 136 9.25 -2.48 -4.61
C TYR A 136 8.99 -3.99 -4.79
N CYS A 137 7.72 -4.40 -4.92
CA CYS A 137 7.37 -5.81 -5.16
C CYS A 137 7.92 -6.32 -6.49
N ARG A 138 7.92 -5.49 -7.54
CA ARG A 138 8.52 -5.84 -8.84
C ARG A 138 10.03 -6.02 -8.71
N VAL A 139 10.72 -5.12 -8.01
CA VAL A 139 12.15 -5.27 -7.75
C VAL A 139 12.38 -6.58 -7.02
N HIS A 140 11.72 -6.81 -5.89
CA HIS A 140 11.94 -7.97 -5.03
C HIS A 140 11.27 -9.28 -5.48
N GLY A 141 10.48 -9.28 -6.55
CA GLY A 141 9.74 -10.48 -6.96
C GLY A 141 8.75 -10.98 -5.89
N PHE A 142 8.14 -10.06 -5.16
CA PHE A 142 7.02 -10.35 -4.27
C PHE A 142 5.70 -10.23 -5.03
N ASP A 143 4.72 -11.03 -4.61
CA ASP A 143 3.35 -10.87 -5.06
C ASP A 143 2.72 -9.66 -4.34
N ILE A 144 1.74 -9.00 -4.95
CA ILE A 144 1.03 -7.87 -4.34
C ILE A 144 -0.49 -8.01 -4.50
N PHE A 145 -1.22 -7.76 -3.42
CA PHE A 145 -2.68 -7.69 -3.42
C PHE A 145 -3.14 -6.31 -2.93
N TYR A 146 -3.94 -5.62 -3.74
CA TYR A 146 -4.56 -4.34 -3.36
C TYR A 146 -6.04 -4.54 -3.12
N SER A 147 -6.49 -4.36 -1.88
CA SER A 147 -7.91 -4.34 -1.56
C SER A 147 -8.49 -2.94 -1.66
N ASN A 148 -9.60 -2.83 -2.39
CA ASN A 148 -10.48 -1.65 -2.37
C ASN A 148 -11.88 -2.02 -1.85
N VAL A 149 -12.02 -3.10 -1.10
CA VAL A 149 -13.33 -3.62 -0.64
C VAL A 149 -13.38 -3.76 0.88
N VAL A 150 -14.58 -3.56 1.45
CA VAL A 150 -14.87 -3.86 2.85
C VAL A 150 -15.56 -5.21 2.90
N LEU A 151 -14.85 -6.24 3.36
CA LEU A 151 -15.36 -7.61 3.41
C LEU A 151 -16.40 -7.83 4.53
N ASP A 152 -16.28 -7.06 5.62
CA ASP A 152 -17.16 -7.16 6.77
C ASP A 152 -17.53 -5.77 7.31
N ALA A 153 -18.83 -5.50 7.44
CA ALA A 153 -19.35 -4.22 7.89
C ALA A 153 -19.11 -3.93 9.38
N GLU A 154 -18.86 -4.96 10.20
CA GLU A 154 -18.49 -4.81 11.62
C GLU A 154 -17.02 -4.39 11.77
N MET A 155 -16.15 -4.84 10.84
CA MET A 155 -14.70 -4.63 10.86
C MET A 155 -14.28 -3.45 9.97
N SER A 156 -14.76 -2.25 10.32
CA SER A 156 -14.48 -1.02 9.57
C SER A 156 -13.14 -0.35 9.91
N GLY A 157 -12.63 0.50 9.01
CA GLY A 157 -11.44 1.31 9.27
C GLY A 157 -10.18 0.45 9.30
N PHE A 158 -9.27 0.69 10.24
CA PHE A 158 -8.00 -0.05 10.34
C PHE A 158 -8.21 -1.56 10.62
N TRP A 159 -9.37 -1.93 11.19
CA TRP A 159 -9.74 -3.33 11.45
C TRP A 159 -10.03 -4.17 10.20
N THR A 160 -10.25 -3.55 9.04
CA THR A 160 -10.59 -4.28 7.80
C THR A 160 -9.49 -5.24 7.33
N LYS A 161 -8.25 -5.04 7.81
CA LYS A 161 -7.11 -5.88 7.45
C LYS A 161 -7.24 -7.31 7.97
N LEU A 162 -7.88 -7.52 9.12
CA LEU A 162 -8.01 -8.85 9.75
C LEU A 162 -8.86 -9.82 8.91
N PRO A 163 -10.11 -9.49 8.52
CA PRO A 163 -10.90 -10.35 7.63
C PRO A 163 -10.22 -10.62 6.29
N LEU A 164 -9.54 -9.60 5.74
CA LEU A 164 -8.83 -9.73 4.47
C LEU A 164 -7.64 -10.69 4.57
N LEU A 165 -6.79 -10.53 5.60
CA LEU A 165 -5.65 -11.42 5.82
C LEU A 165 -6.11 -12.86 6.03
N ARG A 166 -7.16 -13.11 6.82
CA ARG A 166 -7.71 -14.47 6.99
C ARG A 166 -8.18 -15.06 5.66
N ALA A 167 -8.92 -14.27 4.87
CA ALA A 167 -9.42 -14.73 3.57
C ALA A 167 -8.27 -15.09 2.62
N LEU A 168 -7.24 -14.24 2.56
CA LEU A 168 -6.05 -14.47 1.73
C LEU A 168 -5.22 -15.66 2.23
N MET A 169 -5.06 -15.86 3.54
CA MET A 169 -4.37 -17.02 4.10
C MET A 169 -4.95 -18.33 3.60
N VAL A 170 -6.28 -18.48 3.72
CA VAL A 170 -6.99 -19.70 3.30
C VAL A 170 -7.00 -19.85 1.76
N ALA A 171 -7.07 -18.75 1.01
CA ALA A 171 -7.09 -18.78 -0.44
C ALA A 171 -5.72 -19.04 -1.09
N HIS A 172 -4.63 -18.74 -0.38
CA HIS A 172 -3.26 -18.80 -0.90
C HIS A 172 -2.35 -19.70 -0.04
N PRO A 173 -2.59 -21.04 0.00
CA PRO A 173 -1.76 -21.97 0.75
C PRO A 173 -0.28 -21.96 0.30
N GLU A 174 0.02 -21.57 -0.94
CA GLU A 174 1.38 -21.38 -1.45
C GLU A 174 2.10 -20.18 -0.83
N THR A 175 1.40 -19.18 -0.31
CA THR A 175 2.04 -18.02 0.33
C THR A 175 2.56 -18.44 1.69
N GLU A 176 3.84 -18.19 1.96
CA GLU A 176 4.45 -18.49 3.26
C GLU A 176 4.31 -17.32 4.23
N LEU A 177 4.51 -16.10 3.75
CA LEU A 177 4.42 -14.88 4.54
C LEU A 177 3.48 -13.88 3.87
N PHE A 178 2.55 -13.32 4.65
CA PHE A 178 1.79 -12.14 4.26
C PHE A 178 2.46 -10.93 4.90
N TRP A 179 2.74 -9.91 4.10
CA TRP A 179 3.25 -8.63 4.60
C TRP A 179 2.16 -7.57 4.45
N TRP A 180 1.50 -7.25 5.56
CA TRP A 180 0.56 -6.15 5.59
C TRP A 180 1.32 -4.82 5.55
N VAL A 181 0.93 -3.92 4.65
CA VAL A 181 1.50 -2.59 4.50
C VAL A 181 0.37 -1.58 4.32
N ASP A 182 0.21 -0.67 5.29
CA ASP A 182 -0.81 0.38 5.25
C ASP A 182 -0.62 1.28 4.01
N SER A 183 -1.73 1.88 3.55
CA SER A 183 -1.73 2.72 2.35
C SER A 183 -0.79 3.94 2.44
N ASP A 184 -0.56 4.45 3.65
CA ASP A 184 0.29 5.58 4.00
C ASP A 184 1.69 5.18 4.49
N VAL A 185 2.07 3.91 4.31
CA VAL A 185 3.45 3.44 4.37
C VAL A 185 4.06 3.52 2.98
N ILE A 186 5.23 4.17 2.86
CA ILE A 186 5.99 4.30 1.62
C ILE A 186 7.31 3.56 1.77
N PHE A 187 7.62 2.66 0.83
CA PHE A 187 8.97 2.07 0.73
C PHE A 187 9.95 3.14 0.28
N THR A 188 10.99 3.38 1.05
CA THR A 188 12.01 4.42 0.80
C THR A 188 13.40 3.85 0.58
N ASP A 189 13.62 2.56 0.89
CA ASP A 189 14.77 1.79 0.44
C ASP A 189 14.29 0.75 -0.59
N MET A 190 14.60 0.95 -1.86
CA MET A 190 14.19 0.06 -2.95
C MET A 190 15.13 -1.14 -3.13
N LEU A 191 16.25 -1.20 -2.39
CA LEU A 191 17.24 -2.27 -2.49
C LEU A 191 17.23 -3.21 -1.29
N PHE A 192 16.80 -2.72 -0.13
CA PHE A 192 16.80 -3.51 1.09
C PHE A 192 15.76 -4.64 1.02
N GLU A 193 16.21 -5.88 1.17
CA GLU A 193 15.36 -7.05 1.36
C GLU A 193 15.39 -7.49 2.83
N PRO A 194 14.23 -7.72 3.48
CA PRO A 194 14.20 -8.21 4.84
C PRO A 194 15.00 -9.51 5.05
N PRO A 195 15.68 -9.67 6.19
CA PRO A 195 16.53 -10.83 6.46
C PRO A 195 15.69 -12.05 6.86
N TRP A 196 14.98 -12.69 5.91
CA TRP A 196 13.98 -13.74 6.16
C TRP A 196 14.44 -14.89 7.07
N GLY A 197 15.72 -15.27 7.00
CA GLY A 197 16.32 -16.29 7.86
C GLY A 197 16.22 -15.97 9.36
N LYS A 198 16.24 -14.68 9.72
CA LYS A 198 16.06 -14.18 11.10
C LYS A 198 14.67 -14.55 11.67
N TYR A 199 13.67 -14.69 10.80
CA TYR A 199 12.27 -14.94 11.19
C TYR A 199 11.85 -16.40 11.10
N ALA A 200 12.76 -17.31 10.79
CA ALA A 200 12.43 -18.71 10.50
C ALA A 200 11.67 -19.43 11.63
N ARG A 201 11.84 -19.01 12.90
CA ARG A 201 11.16 -19.61 14.08
C ARG A 201 9.93 -18.84 14.55
N HIS A 202 9.64 -17.71 13.93
CA HIS A 202 8.57 -16.78 14.32
C HIS A 202 7.44 -16.80 13.29
N ASN A 203 6.24 -16.44 13.74
CA ASN A 203 5.03 -16.39 12.94
C ASN A 203 4.50 -14.97 12.77
N LEU A 204 4.86 -14.05 13.66
CA LEU A 204 4.54 -12.63 13.54
C LEU A 204 5.81 -11.81 13.70
N VAL A 205 6.06 -10.88 12.78
CA VAL A 205 7.16 -9.91 12.87
C VAL A 205 6.54 -8.52 12.88
N LEU A 206 6.80 -7.79 13.95
CA LEU A 206 6.29 -6.46 14.21
C LEU A 206 7.48 -5.52 14.45
N PRO A 207 7.46 -4.26 13.99
CA PRO A 207 8.45 -3.28 14.41
C PRO A 207 8.28 -3.00 15.92
N GLY A 208 9.36 -2.90 16.69
CA GLY A 208 9.27 -2.54 18.11
C GLY A 208 10.40 -3.09 18.97
N TRP A 209 10.25 -2.90 20.28
CA TRP A 209 11.21 -3.35 21.29
C TRP A 209 10.50 -4.09 22.43
N ASP A 210 11.15 -5.13 22.97
CA ASP A 210 10.62 -5.95 24.06
C ASP A 210 10.30 -5.14 25.31
N ASP A 211 11.19 -4.23 25.73
CA ASP A 211 10.99 -3.38 26.89
C ASP A 211 9.82 -2.40 26.69
N ALA A 212 9.67 -1.85 25.49
CA ALA A 212 8.56 -0.96 25.17
C ALA A 212 7.20 -1.68 25.20
N VAL A 213 7.14 -2.93 24.71
CA VAL A 213 5.90 -3.73 24.66
C VAL A 213 5.60 -4.39 26.00
N TYR A 214 6.53 -5.15 26.58
CA TYR A 214 6.25 -6.02 27.72
C TYR A 214 6.47 -5.34 29.07
N ASP A 215 7.49 -4.49 29.19
CA ASP A 215 7.82 -3.84 30.46
C ASP A 215 7.05 -2.53 30.62
N ALA A 216 7.18 -1.63 29.65
CA ALA A 216 6.52 -0.33 29.65
C ALA A 216 5.03 -0.40 29.25
N LYS A 217 4.60 -1.49 28.59
CA LYS A 217 3.23 -1.68 28.11
C LYS A 217 2.72 -0.53 27.25
N SER A 218 3.62 0.06 26.45
CA SER A 218 3.31 1.21 25.62
C SER A 218 2.47 0.79 24.43
N TRP A 219 1.36 1.48 24.19
CA TRP A 219 0.57 1.27 22.97
C TRP A 219 1.34 1.63 21.68
N LEU A 220 2.43 2.39 21.80
CA LEU A 220 3.38 2.71 20.74
C LEU A 220 4.65 1.83 20.78
N GLY A 221 4.70 0.83 21.66
CA GLY A 221 5.84 -0.10 21.72
C GLY A 221 6.00 -0.92 20.44
N THR A 222 4.96 -0.97 19.61
CA THR A 222 4.96 -1.55 18.27
C THR A 222 4.08 -0.76 17.30
N ASN A 223 4.09 -1.11 16.02
CA ASN A 223 3.20 -0.56 15.00
C ASN A 223 2.55 -1.66 14.16
N ALA A 224 1.22 -1.56 13.95
CA ALA A 224 0.44 -2.54 13.17
C ALA A 224 0.21 -2.10 11.71
N GLY A 225 0.93 -1.07 11.23
CA GLY A 225 0.81 -0.60 9.84
C GLY A 225 1.79 -1.23 8.86
N SER A 226 2.85 -1.88 9.34
CA SER A 226 3.76 -2.68 8.52
C SER A 226 4.23 -3.88 9.32
N PHE A 227 3.73 -5.07 8.99
CA PHE A 227 4.07 -6.29 9.72
C PHE A 227 3.99 -7.52 8.83
N VAL A 228 4.73 -8.56 9.22
CA VAL A 228 4.78 -9.83 8.49
C VAL A 228 4.14 -10.93 9.34
N ILE A 229 3.25 -11.74 8.74
CA ILE A 229 2.57 -12.83 9.42
C ILE A 229 2.63 -14.12 8.57
N ARG A 230 2.99 -15.24 9.19
CA ARG A 230 3.16 -16.55 8.53
C ARG A 230 1.82 -17.20 8.23
N ASN A 231 1.71 -17.89 7.10
CA ASN A 231 0.53 -18.68 6.77
C ASN A 231 0.53 -20.02 7.53
N CYS A 232 -0.04 -20.03 8.73
CA CYS A 232 -0.10 -21.20 9.60
C CYS A 232 -1.30 -21.13 10.56
N GLN A 233 -1.61 -22.26 11.21
CA GLN A 233 -2.70 -22.38 12.18
C GLN A 233 -2.59 -21.32 13.30
N TRP A 234 -1.39 -21.14 13.85
CA TRP A 234 -1.13 -20.15 14.90
C TRP A 234 -1.58 -18.73 14.50
N SER A 235 -1.36 -18.36 13.24
CA SER A 235 -1.74 -17.04 12.73
C SER A 235 -3.24 -16.89 12.56
N LEU A 236 -3.95 -17.96 12.15
CA LEU A 236 -5.41 -17.96 12.10
C LEU A 236 -6.00 -17.80 13.51
N ASP A 237 -5.43 -18.51 14.49
CA ASP A 237 -5.84 -18.42 15.89
C ASP A 237 -5.59 -17.01 16.48
N LEU A 238 -4.46 -16.40 16.13
CA LEU A 238 -4.13 -15.02 16.52
C LEU A 238 -5.13 -14.03 15.90
N LEU A 239 -5.43 -14.15 14.60
CA LEU A 239 -6.38 -13.27 13.92
C LEU A 239 -7.78 -13.37 14.57
N ASP A 240 -8.21 -14.56 14.95
CA ASP A 240 -9.48 -14.76 15.68
C ASP A 240 -9.47 -14.14 17.08
N ALA A 241 -8.35 -14.21 17.81
CA ALA A 241 -8.21 -13.54 19.10
C ALA A 241 -8.22 -12.01 18.94
N TRP A 242 -7.49 -11.49 17.96
CA TRP A 242 -7.35 -10.06 17.68
C TRP A 242 -8.68 -9.45 17.23
N ALA A 243 -9.44 -10.14 16.39
CA ALA A 243 -10.68 -9.65 15.80
C ALA A 243 -11.81 -9.44 16.81
N LYS A 244 -11.79 -10.10 17.98
CA LYS A 244 -12.84 -9.96 19.01
C LYS A 244 -13.03 -8.52 19.50
N MET A 245 -11.98 -7.72 19.41
CA MET A 245 -11.94 -6.34 19.89
C MET A 245 -12.29 -5.31 18.80
N GLY A 246 -12.47 -5.76 17.56
CA GLY A 246 -12.67 -4.93 16.38
C GLY A 246 -14.11 -4.58 15.95
N PRO A 247 -15.20 -5.22 16.40
CA PRO A 247 -16.55 -4.86 15.94
C PRO A 247 -16.96 -3.45 16.35
N ARG A 248 -17.27 -2.59 15.38
CA ARG A 248 -17.65 -1.17 15.61
C ARG A 248 -18.82 -1.01 16.59
N GLY A 249 -18.81 0.08 17.35
CA GLY A 249 -19.86 0.43 18.31
C GLY A 249 -19.53 -0.05 19.73
N PRO A 250 -20.51 -0.54 20.52
CA PRO A 250 -20.32 -0.82 21.95
C PRO A 250 -19.13 -1.72 22.28
N VAL A 251 -18.85 -2.74 21.45
CA VAL A 251 -17.70 -3.63 21.63
C VAL A 251 -16.38 -2.88 21.48
N ARG A 252 -16.18 -2.14 20.37
CA ARG A 252 -14.94 -1.39 20.14
C ARG A 252 -14.74 -0.26 21.15
N GLU A 253 -15.82 0.40 21.57
CA GLU A 253 -15.78 1.42 22.62
C GLU A 253 -15.39 0.84 23.98
N HIS A 254 -15.91 -0.34 24.33
CA HIS A 254 -15.57 -1.04 25.56
C HIS A 254 -14.10 -1.43 25.62
N TYR A 255 -13.57 -2.08 24.57
CA TYR A 255 -12.16 -2.41 24.52
C TYR A 255 -11.26 -1.17 24.46
N GLY A 256 -11.72 -0.07 23.88
CA GLY A 256 -10.99 1.20 23.91
C GLY A 256 -10.74 1.72 25.34
N LYS A 257 -11.71 1.52 26.24
CA LYS A 257 -11.56 1.83 27.68
C LYS A 257 -10.57 0.88 28.35
N ILE A 258 -10.69 -0.42 28.11
CA ILE A 258 -9.76 -1.43 28.62
C ILE A 258 -8.32 -1.11 28.21
N PHE A 259 -8.09 -0.72 26.94
CA PHE A 259 -6.75 -0.37 26.48
C PHE A 259 -6.22 0.89 27.14
N GLY A 260 -7.07 1.89 27.40
CA GLY A 260 -6.68 3.11 28.12
C GLY A 260 -6.30 2.86 29.59
N GLU A 261 -6.83 1.79 30.20
CA GLU A 261 -6.46 1.38 31.56
C GLU A 261 -5.23 0.47 31.58
N ALA A 262 -5.09 -0.41 30.60
CA ALA A 262 -4.05 -1.44 30.57
C ALA A 262 -2.72 -0.99 29.95
N LEU A 263 -2.76 -0.05 28.99
CA LEU A 263 -1.59 0.37 28.21
C LEU A 263 -1.13 1.77 28.60
N SER A 264 0.18 1.95 28.73
CA SER A 264 0.76 3.24 29.11
C SER A 264 0.63 4.27 27.99
N ASN A 265 0.39 5.53 28.38
CA ASN A 265 0.26 6.68 27.49
C ASN A 265 -0.82 6.55 26.41
N ARG A 266 -1.81 5.67 26.64
CA ARG A 266 -2.97 5.48 25.76
C ARG A 266 -4.22 6.13 26.35
N GLY A 267 -4.81 7.09 25.62
CA GLY A 267 -6.12 7.65 25.99
C GLY A 267 -7.29 6.67 25.84
N ALA A 268 -8.39 6.93 26.54
CA ALA A 268 -9.61 6.10 26.49
C ALA A 268 -10.51 6.41 25.27
N TYR A 269 -9.96 6.25 24.06
CA TYR A 269 -10.70 6.32 22.81
C TYR A 269 -10.90 4.93 22.20
N GLU A 270 -11.79 4.83 21.21
CA GLU A 270 -12.20 3.60 20.54
C GLU A 270 -10.99 2.68 20.22
N ALA A 271 -11.16 1.37 20.42
CA ALA A 271 -10.10 0.39 20.19
C ALA A 271 -9.59 0.41 18.74
N ASP A 272 -8.28 0.44 18.58
CA ASP A 272 -7.56 0.25 17.31
C ASP A 272 -6.80 -1.08 17.33
N ASP A 273 -6.48 -1.57 16.12
CA ASP A 273 -5.81 -2.84 15.91
C ASP A 273 -4.40 -2.85 16.54
N GLN A 274 -3.66 -1.73 16.52
CA GLN A 274 -2.33 -1.66 17.14
C GLN A 274 -2.39 -1.82 18.66
N SER A 275 -3.24 -1.06 19.34
CA SER A 275 -3.43 -1.20 20.79
C SER A 275 -3.93 -2.60 21.16
N ALA A 276 -4.79 -3.19 20.33
CA ALA A 276 -5.29 -4.54 20.54
C ALA A 276 -4.21 -5.63 20.45
N ILE A 277 -3.27 -5.52 19.48
CA ILE A 277 -2.17 -6.50 19.43
C ILE A 277 -1.21 -6.31 20.61
N VAL A 278 -0.89 -5.07 21.00
CA VAL A 278 -0.09 -4.83 22.22
C VAL A 278 -0.77 -5.43 23.44
N TYR A 279 -2.07 -5.20 23.60
CA TYR A 279 -2.85 -5.74 24.71
C TYR A 279 -2.78 -7.27 24.76
N LEU A 280 -2.94 -7.97 23.63
CA LEU A 280 -2.81 -9.42 23.57
C LEU A 280 -1.40 -9.89 23.93
N LEU A 281 -0.36 -9.23 23.42
CA LEU A 281 1.03 -9.59 23.73
C LEU A 281 1.35 -9.40 25.21
N VAL A 282 0.85 -8.33 25.82
CA VAL A 282 1.06 -8.04 27.24
C VAL A 282 0.29 -8.99 28.16
N THR A 283 -0.97 -9.29 27.83
CA THR A 283 -1.87 -10.06 28.71
C THR A 283 -1.83 -11.57 28.47
N GLU A 284 -1.43 -12.00 27.28
CA GLU A 284 -1.34 -13.41 26.88
C GLU A 284 0.07 -13.75 26.38
N ARG A 285 1.12 -13.19 27.00
CA ARG A 285 2.53 -13.37 26.58
C ARG A 285 2.93 -14.85 26.45
N GLU A 286 2.54 -15.68 27.42
CA GLU A 286 2.84 -17.12 27.40
C GLU A 286 2.24 -17.84 26.18
N ARG A 287 1.13 -17.32 25.65
CA ARG A 287 0.43 -17.91 24.50
C ARG A 287 1.01 -17.47 23.17
N TRP A 288 1.42 -16.20 23.06
CA TRP A 288 1.78 -15.59 21.78
C TRP A 288 3.27 -15.23 21.65
N GLY A 289 3.90 -14.81 22.73
CA GLY A 289 5.20 -14.13 22.75
C GLY A 289 6.32 -14.91 22.06
N ASP A 290 6.40 -16.23 22.28
CA ASP A 290 7.47 -17.09 21.73
C ASP A 290 7.47 -17.17 20.18
N LYS A 291 6.37 -16.77 19.53
CA LYS A 291 6.23 -16.75 18.07
C LYS A 291 6.23 -15.34 17.49
N VAL A 292 6.43 -14.32 18.31
CA VAL A 292 6.44 -12.92 17.90
C VAL A 292 7.88 -12.41 17.92
N PHE A 293 8.30 -11.80 16.82
CA PHE A 293 9.59 -11.13 16.72
C PHE A 293 9.38 -9.62 16.69
N LEU A 294 9.94 -8.91 17.67
CA LEU A 294 9.96 -7.45 17.69
C LEU A 294 11.23 -6.94 16.98
N GLU A 295 11.04 -6.44 15.76
CA GLU A 295 12.10 -6.01 14.87
C GLU A 295 12.50 -4.55 15.14
N SER A 296 13.79 -4.35 15.39
CA SER A 296 14.40 -3.05 15.65
C SER A 296 15.75 -2.88 14.95
N SER A 297 16.24 -3.88 14.20
CA SER A 297 17.53 -3.77 13.49
C SER A 297 17.45 -3.02 12.17
N TYR A 298 16.23 -2.75 11.67
CA TYR A 298 15.98 -1.87 10.53
C TYR A 298 14.58 -1.26 10.66
N VAL A 299 14.27 -0.28 9.81
CA VAL A 299 13.06 0.53 9.88
C VAL A 299 11.90 -0.19 9.18
N LEU A 300 11.36 -1.25 9.80
CA LEU A 300 10.11 -1.91 9.36
C LEU A 300 8.89 -0.99 9.55
N HIS A 301 9.00 -0.01 10.45
CA HIS A 301 8.13 1.16 10.60
C HIS A 301 9.00 2.38 10.92
N GLY A 302 8.89 3.44 10.11
CA GLY A 302 9.63 4.69 10.30
C GLY A 302 8.71 5.88 10.50
N TYR A 303 8.76 6.51 11.67
CA TYR A 303 7.93 7.69 11.96
C TYR A 303 8.33 8.89 11.09
N TRP A 304 7.45 9.26 10.17
CA TRP A 304 7.76 10.20 9.08
C TRP A 304 8.35 11.54 9.52
N LYS A 305 7.89 12.10 10.64
CA LYS A 305 8.38 13.40 11.17
C LYS A 305 9.87 13.40 11.49
N GLY A 306 10.44 12.25 11.85
CA GLY A 306 11.88 12.12 12.11
C GLY A 306 12.72 11.85 10.85
N ILE A 307 12.09 11.67 9.70
CA ILE A 307 12.71 11.14 8.48
C ILE A 307 12.66 12.12 7.32
N VAL A 308 11.47 12.68 7.02
CA VAL A 308 11.23 13.34 5.73
C VAL A 308 12.08 14.58 5.47
N ASP A 309 12.51 15.27 6.51
CA ASP A 309 13.35 16.47 6.41
C ASP A 309 14.85 16.14 6.31
N ARG A 310 15.22 14.86 6.50
CA ARG A 310 16.61 14.38 6.44
C ARG A 310 16.98 13.76 5.09
N TYR A 311 16.04 13.59 4.16
CA TYR A 311 16.30 12.88 2.90
C TYR A 311 17.49 13.42 2.09
N GLU A 312 17.68 14.73 2.02
CA GLU A 312 18.84 15.34 1.38
C GLU A 312 20.14 14.98 2.10
N GLU A 313 20.14 14.96 3.44
CA GLU A 313 21.27 14.51 4.25
C GLU A 313 21.58 13.03 3.97
N LEU A 314 20.56 12.16 3.99
CA LEU A 314 20.71 10.73 3.74
C LEU A 314 21.32 10.46 2.36
N ARG A 315 20.83 11.15 1.31
CA ARG A 315 21.38 11.07 -0.05
C ARG A 315 22.85 11.47 -0.14
N SER A 316 23.27 12.45 0.65
CA SER A 316 24.65 12.94 0.61
C SER A 316 25.64 11.98 1.28
N LYS A 317 25.21 11.26 2.33
CA LYS A 317 26.07 10.45 3.18
C LYS A 317 26.00 8.94 2.88
N TRP A 318 24.85 8.47 2.43
CA TRP A 318 24.54 7.04 2.38
C TRP A 318 24.01 6.62 1.02
N ARG A 319 23.76 5.32 0.88
CA ARG A 319 23.20 4.66 -0.31
C ARG A 319 22.09 3.71 0.13
N PRO A 320 21.11 3.41 -0.75
CA PRO A 320 20.08 2.42 -0.47
C PRO A 320 20.66 1.02 -0.20
N GLY A 321 19.85 0.13 0.37
CA GLY A 321 20.21 -1.23 0.76
C GLY A 321 20.53 -1.40 2.25
N LEU A 322 20.44 -0.34 3.06
CA LEU A 322 20.73 -0.38 4.50
C LEU A 322 19.48 -0.66 5.33
N GLY A 323 18.32 -0.15 4.92
CA GLY A 323 17.03 -0.33 5.58
C GLY A 323 16.87 0.34 6.96
N ASP A 324 17.94 0.86 7.57
CA ASP A 324 17.96 1.47 8.91
C ASP A 324 17.91 3.02 8.88
N ASP A 325 18.19 3.70 9.98
CA ASP A 325 18.12 5.17 10.07
C ASP A 325 19.07 5.94 9.12
N ARG A 326 20.02 5.24 8.49
CA ARG A 326 20.91 5.80 7.46
C ARG A 326 20.25 5.81 6.08
N TRP A 327 19.34 4.85 5.84
CA TRP A 327 18.48 4.80 4.66
C TRP A 327 17.23 3.93 4.98
N PRO A 328 16.13 4.53 5.46
CA PRO A 328 15.05 3.77 6.07
C PRO A 328 14.30 2.93 5.04
N LEU A 329 14.01 1.66 5.38
CA LEU A 329 13.21 0.79 4.52
C LEU A 329 11.84 1.39 4.24
N VAL A 330 11.13 1.84 5.27
CA VAL A 330 9.85 2.51 5.11
C VAL A 330 9.78 3.85 5.82
N THR A 331 9.01 4.77 5.24
CA THR A 331 8.50 5.97 5.88
C THR A 331 6.99 5.84 6.03
N HIS A 332 6.51 5.80 7.27
CA HIS A 332 5.11 5.60 7.63
C HIS A 332 4.50 6.92 8.12
N PHE A 333 3.51 7.42 7.36
CA PHE A 333 2.80 8.66 7.61
C PHE A 333 1.68 8.53 8.66
N VAL A 334 1.98 7.87 9.80
CA VAL A 334 1.04 7.74 10.92
C VAL A 334 0.44 9.10 11.31
N GLY A 335 -0.86 9.10 11.58
CA GLY A 335 -1.61 10.33 11.91
C GLY A 335 -1.95 11.21 10.71
N CYS A 336 -1.33 11.01 9.55
CA CYS A 336 -1.81 11.61 8.31
C CYS A 336 -3.06 10.87 7.81
N LYS A 337 -3.93 11.61 7.11
CA LYS A 337 -5.14 11.08 6.49
C LYS A 337 -5.19 11.58 5.04
N PRO A 338 -4.41 11.00 4.11
CA PRO A 338 -4.29 11.50 2.74
C PRO A 338 -5.65 11.53 2.01
N CYS A 339 -6.53 10.58 2.33
CA CYS A 339 -7.89 10.50 1.81
C CYS A 339 -8.90 11.45 2.51
N GLY A 340 -8.42 12.18 3.51
CA GLY A 340 -9.20 12.92 4.50
C GLY A 340 -9.93 12.01 5.49
N GLY A 341 -10.82 12.60 6.29
CA GLY A 341 -11.53 11.94 7.38
C GLY A 341 -11.29 12.63 8.73
N GLN A 342 -12.06 12.23 9.74
CA GLN A 342 -11.85 12.68 11.11
C GLN A 342 -10.60 11.99 11.71
N GLY A 343 -9.98 12.60 12.72
CA GLY A 343 -8.84 12.01 13.45
C GLY A 343 -7.48 12.14 12.75
N ALA A 344 -7.29 13.15 11.90
CA ALA A 344 -5.95 13.55 11.45
C ALA A 344 -5.21 14.23 12.61
N SER A 345 -3.96 13.83 12.83
CA SER A 345 -3.11 14.38 13.91
C SER A 345 -2.22 15.54 13.45
N TYR A 346 -2.04 15.68 12.13
CA TYR A 346 -1.12 16.64 11.52
C TYR A 346 -1.81 17.49 10.45
N ASP A 347 -1.20 18.62 10.11
CA ASP A 347 -1.66 19.47 9.03
C ASP A 347 -1.64 18.71 7.69
N ALA A 348 -2.71 18.87 6.91
CA ALA A 348 -2.89 18.13 5.67
C ALA A 348 -1.86 18.53 4.60
N ALA A 349 -1.45 19.80 4.57
CA ALA A 349 -0.46 20.27 3.60
C ALA A 349 0.95 19.79 3.98
N GLU A 350 1.27 19.75 5.28
CA GLU A 350 2.50 19.15 5.78
C GLU A 350 2.59 17.66 5.45
N CYS A 351 1.56 16.88 5.78
CA CYS A 351 1.48 15.47 5.43
C CYS A 351 1.69 15.24 3.93
N ARG A 352 1.00 16.03 3.10
CA ARG A 352 1.12 15.93 1.64
C ARG A 352 2.55 16.17 1.18
N ARG A 353 3.17 17.27 1.61
CA ARG A 353 4.57 17.58 1.24
C ARG A 353 5.52 16.47 1.67
N GLY A 354 5.35 15.95 2.88
CA GLY A 354 6.15 14.83 3.38
C GLY A 354 5.97 13.57 2.50
N MET A 355 4.73 13.21 2.17
CA MET A 355 4.43 12.04 1.32
C MET A 355 5.00 12.20 -0.09
N GLU A 356 4.86 13.37 -0.70
CA GLU A 356 5.42 13.66 -2.02
C GLU A 356 6.94 13.54 -2.03
N ARG A 357 7.61 14.05 -0.99
CA ARG A 357 9.06 13.92 -0.81
C ARG A 357 9.48 12.46 -0.65
N ALA A 358 8.79 11.68 0.18
CA ALA A 358 9.06 10.25 0.37
C ALA A 358 8.88 9.45 -0.93
N LEU A 359 7.80 9.73 -1.66
CA LEU A 359 7.52 9.13 -2.96
C LEU A 359 8.61 9.46 -3.98
N ASN A 360 9.05 10.71 -4.06
CA ASN A 360 10.11 11.12 -4.99
C ASN A 360 11.48 10.56 -4.58
N PHE A 361 11.77 10.49 -3.28
CA PHE A 361 13.01 9.89 -2.74
C PHE A 361 13.13 8.41 -3.11
N ALA A 362 12.01 7.69 -3.04
CA ALA A 362 11.91 6.30 -3.45
C ALA A 362 11.95 6.14 -4.97
N ASP A 363 11.18 6.94 -5.70
CA ASP A 363 11.05 6.85 -7.15
C ASP A 363 12.34 7.24 -7.88
N ASP A 364 13.17 8.12 -7.30
CA ASP A 364 14.52 8.40 -7.81
C ASP A 364 15.39 7.13 -7.92
N GLN A 365 15.26 6.18 -6.99
CA GLN A 365 16.00 4.91 -7.04
C GLN A 365 15.55 4.05 -8.24
N ILE A 366 14.27 4.15 -8.63
CA ILE A 366 13.71 3.46 -9.80
C ILE A 366 14.01 4.21 -11.10
N LEU A 367 13.88 5.54 -11.12
CA LEU A 367 14.12 6.36 -12.30
C LEU A 367 15.59 6.37 -12.72
N ASN A 368 16.52 6.31 -11.76
CA ASN A 368 17.95 6.24 -12.03
C ASN A 368 18.31 5.04 -12.91
N LEU A 369 17.57 3.93 -12.78
CA LEU A 369 17.72 2.75 -13.66
C LEU A 369 17.56 3.11 -15.14
N TYR A 370 16.71 4.08 -15.42
CA TYR A 370 16.35 4.55 -16.75
C TYR A 370 17.06 5.86 -17.12
N GLY A 371 18.00 6.34 -16.30
CA GLY A 371 18.77 7.55 -16.56
C GLY A 371 18.03 8.86 -16.27
N PHE A 372 17.01 8.82 -15.40
CA PHE A 372 16.23 9.99 -14.98
C PHE A 372 16.25 10.17 -13.47
N GLN A 373 16.01 11.40 -13.04
CA GLN A 373 15.84 11.73 -11.63
C GLN A 373 14.92 12.95 -11.47
N HIS A 374 14.18 13.04 -10.36
CA HIS A 374 13.46 14.26 -10.02
C HIS A 374 14.42 15.45 -9.89
N ARG A 375 13.99 16.64 -10.34
CA ARG A 375 14.79 17.87 -10.22
C ARG A 375 15.05 18.25 -8.77
N SER A 376 14.09 17.94 -7.89
CA SER A 376 14.23 17.98 -6.43
C SER A 376 13.15 17.08 -5.82
N LEU A 377 13.27 16.76 -4.53
CA LEU A 377 12.25 15.96 -3.84
C LEU A 377 10.89 16.66 -3.72
N ASN A 378 10.80 17.96 -4.04
CA ASN A 378 9.58 18.75 -3.91
C ASN A 378 8.80 18.90 -5.23
N THR A 379 9.22 18.23 -6.31
CA THR A 379 8.56 18.35 -7.62
C THR A 379 8.48 17.00 -8.33
N THR A 380 7.43 16.79 -9.12
CA THR A 380 7.30 15.62 -10.00
C THR A 380 8.04 15.81 -11.33
N ALA A 381 8.64 16.99 -11.57
CA ALA A 381 9.42 17.22 -12.77
C ALA A 381 10.75 16.46 -12.69
N VAL A 382 11.08 15.73 -13.76
CA VAL A 382 12.33 14.97 -13.88
C VAL A 382 13.32 15.66 -14.81
N HIS A 383 14.58 15.25 -14.71
CA HIS A 383 15.66 15.57 -15.62
C HIS A 383 16.48 14.33 -15.89
N ARG A 384 17.24 14.36 -16.99
CA ARG A 384 18.13 13.29 -17.40
C ARG A 384 19.43 13.40 -16.60
N VAL A 385 19.92 12.27 -16.05
CA VAL A 385 21.16 12.23 -15.25
C VAL A 385 22.36 11.65 -16.01
N ARG A 386 22.13 11.05 -17.18
CA ARG A 386 23.18 10.55 -18.08
C ARG A 386 22.77 10.66 -19.55
N ASN A 387 23.75 10.86 -20.43
CA ASN A 387 23.51 10.89 -21.88
C ASN A 387 23.10 9.52 -22.40
N ASP A 388 22.31 9.49 -23.47
CA ASP A 388 22.01 8.25 -24.18
C ASP A 388 23.29 7.69 -24.80
N THR A 389 23.46 6.37 -24.71
CA THR A 389 24.60 5.67 -25.31
C THR A 389 24.09 4.72 -26.39
N GLY A 390 24.88 4.53 -27.45
CA GLY A 390 24.64 3.44 -28.42
C GLY A 390 24.93 2.04 -27.86
N ARG A 391 25.32 1.95 -26.59
CA ARG A 391 25.75 0.73 -25.89
C ARG A 391 25.11 0.67 -24.49
N PRO A 392 23.78 0.55 -24.39
CA PRO A 392 23.05 0.67 -23.11
C PRO A 392 23.34 -0.47 -22.12
N MET A 393 23.89 -1.60 -22.58
CA MET A 393 24.24 -2.76 -21.75
C MET A 393 25.60 -2.64 -21.05
N ASP A 394 26.42 -1.65 -21.43
CA ASP A 394 27.77 -1.45 -20.92
C ASP A 394 27.82 -0.44 -19.77
N ALA A 395 26.67 -0.13 -19.16
CA ALA A 395 26.62 0.73 -18.00
C ALA A 395 27.15 -0.02 -16.76
N ASP A 396 28.33 0.34 -16.28
CA ASP A 396 29.06 -0.28 -15.15
C ASP A 396 28.42 -0.04 -13.74
N ASP A 397 27.12 0.22 -13.67
CA ASP A 397 26.44 0.48 -12.39
C ASP A 397 25.87 -0.84 -11.84
N GLU A 398 26.69 -1.57 -11.07
CA GLU A 398 26.31 -2.85 -10.46
C GLU A 398 25.07 -2.74 -9.55
N GLU A 399 24.86 -1.60 -8.90
CA GLU A 399 23.74 -1.37 -7.98
C GLU A 399 22.43 -1.21 -8.77
N ILE A 400 22.47 -0.44 -9.86
CA ILE A 400 21.39 -0.36 -10.87
C ILE A 400 21.13 -1.73 -11.51
N GLY A 401 22.19 -2.48 -11.83
CA GLY A 401 22.11 -3.83 -12.39
C GLY A 401 21.30 -4.78 -11.50
N ARG A 402 21.42 -4.68 -10.17
CA ARG A 402 20.64 -5.50 -9.22
C ARG A 402 19.14 -5.18 -9.23
N LEU A 403 18.76 -3.93 -9.44
CA LEU A 403 17.34 -3.52 -9.55
C LEU A 403 16.73 -3.92 -10.89
N LEU A 404 17.51 -3.85 -11.98
CA LEU A 404 17.07 -4.27 -13.32
C LEU A 404 17.02 -5.80 -13.47
N HIS A 405 18.03 -6.48 -12.93
CA HIS A 405 18.26 -7.92 -13.06
C HIS A 405 18.52 -8.55 -11.69
N PRO A 406 17.52 -8.56 -10.79
CA PRO A 406 17.70 -9.15 -9.48
C PRO A 406 18.07 -10.63 -9.58
N THR A 407 19.10 -11.03 -8.84
CA THR A 407 19.72 -12.37 -8.92
C THR A 407 18.75 -13.51 -8.60
N PHE A 408 17.69 -13.26 -7.83
CA PHE A 408 16.65 -14.25 -7.53
C PHE A 408 15.62 -14.45 -8.66
N ARG A 409 15.61 -13.61 -9.70
CA ARG A 409 14.83 -13.84 -10.93
C ARG A 409 15.59 -14.66 -11.98
N ALA A 410 16.86 -14.99 -11.72
CA ALA A 410 17.61 -15.86 -12.60
C ALA A 410 16.96 -17.25 -12.59
N ALA A 411 16.32 -17.63 -13.70
CA ALA A 411 15.91 -19.01 -13.92
C ALA A 411 17.16 -19.88 -13.78
N ARG A 412 17.10 -20.92 -12.95
CA ARG A 412 18.12 -21.97 -13.02
C ARG A 412 18.01 -22.58 -14.43
N PRO A 413 19.09 -22.64 -15.22
CA PRO A 413 19.06 -23.38 -16.47
C PRO A 413 18.64 -24.82 -16.15
N SER A 414 17.60 -25.27 -16.86
CA SER A 414 17.03 -26.61 -16.78
C SER A 414 18.03 -27.69 -17.14
#